data_AF-A0A0R2CMC2-F1
#
_entry.id   AF-A0A0R2CMC2-F1
#
_cell.length_a   1.000
_cell.length_b   1.000
_cell.length_c   1.000
_cell.angle_alpha   90.00
_cell.angle_beta   90.00
_cell.angle_gamma   90.00
#
_symmetry.space_group_name_H-M   'P 1'
#
loop_
_entity.id
_entity.type
_entity.pdbx_description
1 polymer ?
#
loop_
_entity_poly.entity_id
_entity_poly.type
_entity_poly.pdbx_seq_one_letter_code
_entity_poly.pdbx_strand_id
1 'polypeptide(L)'
;MIFPGKWMVKIVDMKSSSKAVQTKSKIKQTFMDLLRQKKLEDITVTDICKEVCITRGTFYYYYQSAVSLMDELKNELAQEIIAVIKLRFKDGDWNILPIIFEILKKNDPEIVRVTLNKTNGYQCVGRIFASLKEAVRPTLMYKIDTLNGESFDYLYSYITSGISGVLILWVEKGMNPETRVIEKSMIKMINRSQQQMANEIPELNTFKQKIGLDSSSKQK
;
A
#
# COMPACT_ATOMS: atom_id res chain seq x y z
N MET A 1 17.58 -5.59 -18.71
CA MET A 1 16.51 -5.66 -19.71
C MET A 1 15.43 -4.67 -19.34
N ILE A 2 15.27 -3.67 -20.18
CA ILE A 2 14.30 -2.59 -20.08
C ILE A 2 12.94 -3.23 -20.38
N PHE A 3 11.94 -3.05 -19.51
CA PHE A 3 10.56 -3.40 -19.83
C PHE A 3 9.86 -2.16 -20.38
N PRO A 4 9.76 -1.98 -21.71
CA PRO A 4 8.82 -1.06 -22.29
C PRO A 4 7.43 -1.70 -22.25
N GLY A 5 6.41 -0.95 -21.85
CA GLY A 5 5.03 -1.38 -22.07
C GLY A 5 4.18 -1.51 -20.81
N LYS A 6 3.70 -0.36 -20.32
CA LYS A 6 2.33 -0.24 -19.78
C LYS A 6 1.78 1.19 -19.73
N TRP A 7 2.50 2.16 -20.29
CA TRP A 7 2.01 3.53 -20.50
C TRP A 7 1.04 3.66 -21.70
N MET A 8 0.95 2.65 -22.58
CA MET A 8 0.00 2.67 -23.71
C MET A 8 -1.41 2.17 -23.36
N VAL A 9 -1.64 1.55 -22.20
CA VAL A 9 -2.96 0.96 -21.88
C VAL A 9 -3.96 2.01 -21.37
N LYS A 10 -3.57 3.27 -21.13
CA LYS A 10 -4.53 4.37 -20.86
C LYS A 10 -4.94 5.20 -22.08
N ILE A 11 -4.35 4.98 -23.26
CA ILE A 11 -4.75 5.69 -24.49
C ILE A 11 -5.79 4.89 -25.30
N VAL A 12 -5.83 3.56 -25.14
CA VAL A 12 -6.66 2.68 -25.99
C VAL A 12 -8.12 2.54 -25.52
N ASP A 13 -8.44 2.78 -24.25
CA ASP A 13 -9.83 2.70 -23.74
C ASP A 13 -10.60 4.04 -23.74
N MET A 14 -10.05 5.11 -24.33
CA MET A 14 -10.73 6.40 -24.35
C MET A 14 -11.81 6.50 -25.44
N LYS A 15 -11.84 5.58 -26.41
CA LYS A 15 -12.80 5.62 -27.54
C LYS A 15 -14.23 5.19 -27.18
N SER A 16 -14.50 4.64 -25.99
CA SER A 16 -15.87 4.32 -25.51
C SER A 16 -16.18 4.86 -24.10
N SER A 17 -15.25 5.57 -23.46
CA SER A 17 -15.46 6.12 -22.12
C SER A 17 -16.45 7.30 -22.14
N SER A 18 -17.44 7.30 -21.24
CA SER A 18 -18.44 8.36 -21.18
C SER A 18 -17.79 9.73 -20.91
N LYS A 19 -18.40 10.81 -21.39
CA LYS A 19 -17.94 12.19 -21.15
C LYS A 19 -17.72 12.47 -19.65
N ALA A 20 -18.51 11.82 -18.79
CA ALA A 20 -18.36 11.91 -17.34
C ALA A 20 -17.03 11.32 -16.85
N VAL A 21 -16.66 10.12 -17.32
CA VAL A 21 -15.38 9.46 -16.97
C VAL A 21 -14.18 10.30 -17.44
N GLN A 22 -14.25 10.83 -18.66
CA GLN A 22 -13.20 11.69 -19.21
C GLN A 22 -13.04 12.97 -18.38
N THR A 23 -14.16 13.60 -17.99
CA THR A 23 -14.14 14.83 -17.18
C THR A 23 -13.55 14.56 -15.79
N LYS A 24 -13.99 13.48 -15.12
CA LYS A 24 -13.48 13.08 -13.80
C LYS A 24 -11.96 12.81 -13.85
N SER A 25 -11.49 12.14 -14.91
CA SER A 25 -10.07 11.86 -15.11
C SER A 25 -9.23 13.13 -15.31
N LYS A 26 -9.74 14.10 -16.09
CA LYS A 26 -9.07 15.40 -16.28
C LYS A 26 -9.00 16.20 -14.99
N ILE A 27 -10.07 16.21 -14.19
CA ILE A 27 -10.09 16.86 -12.86
C ILE A 27 -9.01 16.24 -11.96
N LYS A 28 -8.96 14.90 -11.87
CA LYS A 28 -7.95 14.19 -11.07
C LYS A 28 -6.53 14.55 -11.51
N GLN A 29 -6.24 14.50 -12.81
CA GLN A 29 -4.91 14.83 -13.34
C GLN A 29 -4.51 16.26 -12.98
N THR A 30 -5.39 17.22 -13.26
CA THR A 30 -5.19 18.64 -12.95
C THR A 30 -4.91 18.87 -11.47
N PHE A 31 -5.68 18.20 -10.62
CA PHE A 31 -5.50 18.26 -9.18
C PHE A 31 -4.13 17.73 -8.73
N MET A 32 -3.64 16.64 -9.34
CA MET A 32 -2.29 16.14 -9.07
C MET A 32 -1.21 17.13 -9.50
N ASP A 33 -1.40 17.81 -10.63
CA ASP A 33 -0.47 18.82 -11.13
C ASP A 33 -0.39 20.01 -10.16
N LEU A 34 -1.54 20.43 -9.59
CA LEU A 34 -1.60 21.47 -8.55
C LEU A 34 -0.94 21.02 -7.24
N LEU A 35 -1.11 19.76 -6.81
CA LEU A 35 -0.46 19.20 -5.62
C LEU A 35 1.07 19.21 -5.69
N ARG A 36 1.65 19.14 -6.90
CA ARG A 36 3.11 19.28 -7.09
C ARG A 36 3.61 20.71 -6.91
N GLN A 37 2.72 21.69 -7.02
CA GLN A 37 3.06 23.12 -6.99
C GLN A 37 2.76 23.76 -5.63
N LYS A 38 1.73 23.29 -4.92
CA LYS A 38 1.30 23.85 -3.64
C LYS A 38 0.67 22.80 -2.74
N LYS A 39 0.57 23.13 -1.45
CA LYS A 39 -0.02 22.23 -0.45
C LYS A 39 -1.51 22.03 -0.72
N LEU A 40 -2.04 20.88 -0.30
CA LEU A 40 -3.46 20.53 -0.42
C LEU A 40 -4.40 21.62 0.12
N GLU A 41 -4.05 22.20 1.28
CA GLU A 41 -4.82 23.25 1.95
C GLU A 41 -4.93 24.56 1.14
N ASP A 42 -3.98 24.80 0.22
CA ASP A 42 -3.93 25.98 -0.64
C ASP A 42 -4.58 25.76 -2.01
N ILE A 43 -5.07 24.54 -2.30
CA ILE A 43 -5.75 24.22 -3.55
C ILE A 43 -7.23 24.55 -3.44
N THR A 44 -7.69 25.53 -4.23
CA THR A 44 -9.10 25.90 -4.28
C THR A 44 -9.82 25.23 -5.45
N VAL A 45 -11.15 25.10 -5.34
CA VAL A 45 -12.00 24.65 -6.46
C VAL A 45 -11.83 25.56 -7.68
N THR A 46 -11.62 26.86 -7.45
CA THR A 46 -11.40 27.84 -8.52
C THR A 46 -10.13 27.53 -9.30
N ASP A 47 -9.03 27.16 -8.64
CA ASP A 47 -7.77 26.82 -9.30
C ASP A 47 -7.96 25.60 -10.21
N ILE A 48 -8.60 24.55 -9.69
CA ILE A 48 -8.87 23.32 -10.43
C ILE A 48 -9.76 23.62 -11.65
N CYS A 49 -10.84 24.38 -11.46
CA CYS A 49 -11.79 24.73 -12.52
C CYS A 49 -11.15 25.55 -13.64
N LYS A 50 -10.28 26.50 -13.29
CA LYS A 50 -9.54 27.32 -14.25
C LYS A 50 -8.60 26.45 -15.09
N GLU A 51 -7.79 25.63 -14.44
CA GLU A 51 -6.77 24.83 -15.11
C GLU A 51 -7.38 23.76 -16.02
N VAL A 52 -8.46 23.09 -15.59
CA VAL A 52 -9.16 22.08 -16.40
C VAL A 52 -10.21 22.67 -17.37
N CYS A 53 -10.42 23.98 -17.33
CA CYS A 53 -11.40 24.72 -18.15
C CYS A 53 -12.84 24.21 -18.01
N ILE A 54 -13.34 24.05 -16.78
CA ILE A 54 -14.74 23.70 -16.48
C ILE A 54 -15.41 24.73 -15.57
N THR A 55 -16.73 24.71 -15.50
CA THR A 55 -17.47 25.52 -14.53
C THR A 55 -17.38 24.91 -13.13
N ARG A 56 -17.54 25.74 -12.09
CA ARG A 56 -17.65 25.26 -10.70
C ARG A 56 -18.82 24.29 -10.51
N GLY A 57 -19.95 24.51 -11.19
CA GLY A 57 -21.09 23.58 -11.17
C GLY A 57 -20.71 22.19 -11.70
N THR A 58 -19.88 22.14 -12.75
CA THR A 58 -19.33 20.87 -13.26
C THR A 58 -18.41 20.19 -12.26
N PHE A 59 -17.57 20.93 -11.53
CA PHE A 59 -16.73 20.36 -10.48
C PHE A 59 -17.59 19.80 -9.34
N TYR A 60 -18.55 20.60 -8.85
CA TYR A 60 -19.42 20.22 -7.73
C TYR A 60 -20.35 19.04 -8.02
N TYR A 61 -20.60 18.74 -9.30
CA TYR A 61 -21.27 17.50 -9.69
C TYR A 61 -20.46 16.24 -9.29
N TYR A 62 -19.13 16.31 -9.30
CA TYR A 62 -18.27 15.17 -8.96
C TYR A 62 -17.70 15.22 -7.53
N TYR A 63 -17.39 16.42 -7.03
CA TYR A 63 -16.61 16.60 -5.80
C TYR A 63 -17.09 17.80 -4.98
N GLN A 64 -17.18 17.64 -3.66
CA GLN A 64 -17.61 18.72 -2.76
C GLN A 64 -16.51 19.78 -2.55
N SER A 65 -15.25 19.35 -2.56
CA SER A 65 -14.06 20.19 -2.34
C SER A 65 -12.79 19.51 -2.86
N ALA A 66 -11.68 20.25 -2.91
CA ALA A 66 -10.35 19.69 -3.17
C ALA A 66 -9.96 18.59 -2.15
N VAL A 67 -10.34 18.75 -0.88
CA VAL A 67 -10.11 17.74 0.17
C VAL A 67 -10.94 16.48 -0.10
N SER A 68 -12.21 16.60 -0.49
CA SER A 68 -13.05 15.45 -0.83
C SER A 68 -12.50 14.66 -2.03
N LEU A 69 -11.91 15.35 -3.01
CA LEU A 69 -11.23 14.74 -4.14
C LEU A 69 -9.98 13.98 -3.68
N MET A 70 -9.16 14.59 -2.81
CA MET A 70 -8.02 13.89 -2.21
C MET A 70 -8.44 12.64 -1.42
N ASP A 71 -9.53 12.71 -0.66
CA ASP A 71 -10.01 11.57 0.12
C ASP A 71 -10.56 10.45 -0.77
N GLU A 72 -11.20 10.75 -1.91
CA GLU A 72 -11.52 9.75 -2.93
C GLU A 72 -10.25 9.05 -3.43
N LEU A 73 -9.20 9.80 -3.77
CA LEU A 73 -7.92 9.24 -4.25
C LEU A 73 -7.23 8.37 -3.19
N LYS A 74 -7.23 8.80 -1.92
CA LYS A 74 -6.73 7.99 -0.79
C LYS A 74 -7.51 6.68 -0.66
N ASN A 75 -8.83 6.76 -0.77
CA ASN A 75 -9.69 5.58 -0.67
C ASN A 75 -9.45 4.62 -1.83
N GLU A 76 -9.27 5.10 -3.06
CA GLU A 76 -8.90 4.27 -4.22
C GLU A 76 -7.58 3.53 -3.98
N LEU A 77 -6.55 4.25 -3.51
CA LEU A 77 -5.26 3.64 -3.15
C LEU A 77 -5.41 2.59 -2.04
N ALA A 78 -6.17 2.90 -0.99
CA ALA A 78 -6.41 1.99 0.12
C ALA A 78 -7.14 0.72 -0.32
N GLN A 79 -8.18 0.85 -1.15
CA GLN A 79 -8.92 -0.30 -1.69
C GLN A 79 -8.04 -1.18 -2.57
N GLU A 80 -7.16 -0.58 -3.37
CA GLU A 80 -6.20 -1.32 -4.17
C GLU A 80 -5.23 -2.15 -3.30
N ILE A 81 -4.69 -1.56 -2.24
CA ILE A 81 -3.86 -2.27 -1.26
C ILE A 81 -4.64 -3.42 -0.61
N ILE A 82 -5.85 -3.15 -0.11
CA ILE A 82 -6.70 -4.15 0.55
C ILE A 82 -7.00 -5.32 -0.39
N ALA A 83 -7.39 -5.03 -1.63
CA ALA A 83 -7.77 -6.04 -2.61
C ALA A 83 -6.62 -6.99 -2.95
N VAL A 84 -5.44 -6.44 -3.22
CA VAL A 84 -4.27 -7.25 -3.58
C VAL A 84 -3.76 -8.05 -2.38
N ILE A 85 -3.75 -7.45 -1.19
CA ILE A 85 -3.40 -8.18 0.04
C ILE A 85 -4.36 -9.37 0.25
N LYS A 86 -5.68 -9.14 0.18
CA LYS A 86 -6.66 -10.23 0.31
C LYS A 86 -6.46 -11.35 -0.70
N LEU A 87 -6.09 -11.02 -1.94
CA LEU A 87 -5.80 -12.01 -2.97
C LEU A 87 -4.55 -12.84 -2.62
N ARG A 88 -3.43 -12.17 -2.30
CA ARG A 88 -2.14 -12.83 -2.06
C ARG A 88 -2.10 -13.67 -0.79
N PHE A 89 -2.84 -13.25 0.24
CA PHE A 89 -3.03 -14.05 1.44
C PHE A 89 -3.71 -15.39 1.15
N LYS A 90 -4.70 -15.43 0.23
CA LYS A 90 -5.35 -16.68 -0.19
C LYS A 90 -4.38 -17.61 -0.91
N ASP A 91 -3.46 -17.05 -1.70
CA ASP A 91 -2.41 -17.81 -2.40
C ASP A 91 -1.26 -18.24 -1.46
N GLY A 92 -1.31 -17.86 -0.19
CA GLY A 92 -0.32 -18.21 0.82
C GLY A 92 0.97 -17.39 0.75
N ASP A 93 0.96 -16.23 0.11
CA ASP A 93 2.05 -15.25 0.12
C ASP A 93 1.82 -14.23 1.26
N TRP A 94 2.63 -14.37 2.32
CA TRP A 94 2.52 -13.58 3.55
C TRP A 94 3.42 -12.34 3.55
N ASN A 95 4.26 -12.18 2.53
CA ASN A 95 5.19 -11.07 2.45
C ASN A 95 4.53 -9.86 1.79
N ILE A 96 3.82 -9.06 2.58
CA ILE A 96 3.00 -7.97 2.06
C ILE A 96 3.73 -6.66 1.83
N LEU A 97 4.91 -6.46 2.41
CA LEU A 97 5.64 -5.21 2.25
C LEU A 97 6.04 -4.94 0.77
N PRO A 98 6.62 -5.90 0.02
CA PRO A 98 6.88 -5.73 -1.42
C PRO A 98 5.61 -5.43 -2.24
N ILE A 99 4.50 -6.10 -1.89
CA ILE A 99 3.20 -5.89 -2.56
C ILE A 99 2.71 -4.46 -2.35
N ILE A 100 2.77 -3.96 -1.11
CA ILE A 100 2.39 -2.58 -0.81
C ILE A 100 3.31 -1.62 -1.57
N PHE A 101 4.63 -1.84 -1.57
CA PHE A 101 5.56 -0.99 -2.32
C PHE A 101 5.30 -1.00 -3.83
N GLU A 102 4.95 -2.13 -4.43
CA GLU A 102 4.56 -2.18 -5.84
C GLU A 102 3.33 -1.29 -6.11
N ILE A 103 2.34 -1.34 -5.23
CA ILE A 103 1.12 -0.55 -5.34
C ILE A 103 1.40 0.95 -5.11
N LEU A 104 2.27 1.30 -4.18
CA LEU A 104 2.65 2.69 -3.98
C LEU A 104 3.42 3.24 -5.19
N LYS A 105 4.36 2.46 -5.75
CA LYS A 105 5.17 2.88 -6.91
C LYS A 105 4.39 3.04 -8.22
N LYS A 106 3.28 2.31 -8.40
CA LYS A 106 2.45 2.44 -9.61
C LYS A 106 1.47 3.62 -9.54
N ASN A 107 1.23 4.16 -8.34
CA ASN A 107 0.35 5.30 -8.13
C ASN A 107 1.13 6.62 -8.21
N ASP A 108 0.41 7.74 -8.35
CA ASP A 108 1.05 9.05 -8.41
C ASP A 108 1.81 9.33 -7.09
N PRO A 109 3.09 9.74 -7.15
CA PRO A 109 3.92 10.01 -5.98
C PRO A 109 3.31 11.02 -4.99
N GLU A 110 2.54 12.00 -5.46
CA GLU A 110 1.92 12.99 -4.58
C GLU A 110 0.73 12.41 -3.80
N ILE A 111 -0.03 11.46 -4.38
CA ILE A 111 -1.05 10.72 -3.61
C ILE A 111 -0.35 9.96 -2.50
N VAL A 112 0.72 9.25 -2.80
CA VAL A 112 1.50 8.48 -1.83
C VAL A 112 2.04 9.39 -0.73
N ARG A 113 2.66 10.52 -1.09
CA ARG A 113 3.24 11.49 -0.16
C ARG A 113 2.19 12.09 0.78
N VAL A 114 1.05 12.52 0.24
CA VAL A 114 -0.04 13.12 1.03
C VAL A 114 -0.72 12.07 1.91
N THR A 115 -0.85 10.83 1.44
CA THR A 115 -1.50 9.74 2.19
C THR A 115 -0.64 9.23 3.32
N LEU A 116 0.68 9.09 3.11
CA LEU A 116 1.63 8.44 4.02
C LEU A 116 2.57 9.43 4.71
N ASN A 117 2.19 10.71 4.80
CA ASN A 117 2.97 11.69 5.56
C ASN A 117 2.99 11.37 7.07
N LYS A 118 3.93 11.98 7.79
CA LYS A 118 4.10 11.74 9.23
C LYS A 118 2.84 12.06 10.06
N THR A 119 2.06 13.04 9.66
CA THR A 119 0.89 13.53 10.40
C THR A 119 -0.28 12.56 10.35
N ASN A 120 -0.61 12.05 9.16
CA ASN A 120 -1.84 11.28 8.92
C ASN A 120 -1.58 9.83 8.45
N GLY A 121 -0.34 9.51 8.05
CA GLY A 121 0.02 8.23 7.46
C GLY A 121 -0.28 7.04 8.37
N TYR A 122 0.03 7.15 9.66
CA TYR A 122 -0.28 6.09 10.64
C TYR A 122 -1.78 5.81 10.72
N GLN A 123 -2.62 6.85 10.68
CA GLN A 123 -4.08 6.68 10.69
C GLN A 123 -4.57 6.02 9.39
N CYS A 124 -4.08 6.46 8.24
CA CYS A 124 -4.45 5.90 6.93
C CYS A 124 -4.08 4.42 6.84
N VAL A 125 -2.85 4.07 7.16
CA VAL A 125 -2.35 2.68 7.13
C VAL A 125 -3.04 1.83 8.21
N GLY A 126 -3.25 2.40 9.40
CA GLY A 126 -3.98 1.74 10.48
C GLY A 126 -5.39 1.32 10.08
N ARG A 127 -6.14 2.17 9.34
CA ARG A 127 -7.47 1.82 8.81
C ARG A 127 -7.43 0.68 7.79
N ILE A 128 -6.41 0.66 6.93
CA ILE A 128 -6.20 -0.44 5.96
C ILE A 128 -5.99 -1.76 6.72
N PHE A 129 -5.08 -1.79 7.69
CA PHE A 129 -4.80 -3.01 8.45
C PHE A 129 -5.95 -3.41 9.37
N ALA A 130 -6.69 -2.47 9.96
CA ALA A 130 -7.89 -2.80 10.71
C ALA A 130 -8.92 -3.53 9.82
N SER A 131 -9.10 -3.08 8.58
CA SER A 131 -10.02 -3.69 7.60
C SER A 131 -9.61 -5.09 7.13
N LEU A 132 -8.34 -5.46 7.33
CA LEU A 132 -7.77 -6.74 6.93
C LEU A 132 -7.70 -7.76 8.07
N LYS A 133 -7.72 -7.31 9.33
CA LYS A 133 -7.42 -8.13 10.51
C LYS A 133 -8.24 -9.43 10.57
N GLU A 134 -9.56 -9.31 10.53
CA GLU A 134 -10.45 -10.48 10.63
C GLU A 134 -10.48 -11.31 9.34
N ALA A 135 -10.12 -10.72 8.20
CA ALA A 135 -10.01 -11.46 6.94
C ALA A 135 -8.79 -12.39 6.94
N VAL A 136 -7.71 -12.03 7.64
CA VAL A 136 -6.47 -12.83 7.68
C VAL A 136 -6.37 -13.72 8.91
N ARG A 137 -7.14 -13.43 9.97
CA ARG A 137 -7.11 -14.16 11.24
C ARG A 137 -7.25 -15.68 11.08
N PRO A 138 -8.28 -16.22 10.40
CA PRO A 138 -8.46 -17.67 10.31
C PRO A 138 -7.28 -18.35 9.63
N THR A 139 -6.72 -17.74 8.60
CA THR A 139 -5.62 -18.33 7.84
C THR A 139 -4.29 -18.28 8.62
N LEU A 140 -4.03 -17.22 9.38
CA LEU A 140 -2.85 -17.15 10.25
C LEU A 140 -2.96 -18.13 11.43
N MET A 141 -4.13 -18.23 12.06
CA MET A 141 -4.37 -19.20 13.14
C MET A 141 -4.26 -20.64 12.66
N TYR A 142 -4.66 -20.94 11.42
CA TYR A 142 -4.51 -22.28 10.83
C TYR A 142 -3.05 -22.64 10.52
N LYS A 143 -2.21 -21.68 10.13
CA LYS A 143 -0.83 -21.94 9.71
C LYS A 143 0.19 -21.89 10.84
N ILE A 144 -0.15 -21.25 11.95
CA ILE A 144 0.74 -21.07 13.10
C ILE A 144 0.08 -21.78 14.28
N ASP A 145 0.41 -23.06 14.46
CA ASP A 145 -0.23 -23.95 15.45
C ASP A 145 -0.16 -23.41 16.89
N THR A 146 0.84 -22.59 17.21
CA THR A 146 1.03 -21.98 18.55
C THR A 146 0.25 -20.68 18.74
N LEU A 147 -0.45 -20.19 17.72
CA LEU A 147 -1.13 -18.91 17.74
C LEU A 147 -2.55 -19.07 18.29
N ASN A 148 -2.83 -18.42 19.42
CA ASN A 148 -4.16 -18.31 19.99
C ASN A 148 -4.73 -16.91 19.72
N GLY A 149 -5.96 -16.64 20.16
CA GLY A 149 -6.63 -15.36 19.90
C GLY A 149 -5.86 -14.14 20.42
N GLU A 150 -5.26 -14.25 21.61
CA GLU A 150 -4.50 -13.17 22.24
C GLU A 150 -3.13 -12.99 21.58
N SER A 151 -2.35 -14.06 21.39
CA SER A 151 -1.05 -13.99 20.75
C SER A 151 -1.15 -13.56 19.28
N PHE A 152 -2.25 -13.87 18.60
CA PHE A 152 -2.57 -13.30 17.29
C PHE A 152 -2.64 -11.77 17.33
N ASP A 153 -3.37 -11.20 18.29
CA ASP A 153 -3.59 -9.75 18.32
C ASP A 153 -2.27 -8.99 18.53
N TYR A 154 -1.39 -9.49 19.40
CA TYR A 154 -0.06 -8.93 19.60
C TYR A 154 0.83 -9.10 18.36
N LEU A 155 0.85 -10.30 17.75
CA LEU A 155 1.64 -10.56 16.54
C LEU A 155 1.19 -9.67 15.38
N TYR A 156 -0.12 -9.56 15.18
CA TYR A 156 -0.72 -8.73 14.14
C TYR A 156 -0.37 -7.26 14.35
N SER A 157 -0.49 -6.76 15.57
CA SER A 157 -0.12 -5.39 15.93
C SER A 157 1.37 -5.12 15.69
N TYR A 158 2.24 -6.03 16.11
CA TYR A 158 3.69 -5.92 15.90
C TYR A 158 4.06 -5.85 14.42
N ILE A 159 3.56 -6.78 13.60
CA ILE A 159 3.86 -6.84 12.16
C ILE A 159 3.35 -5.60 11.44
N THR A 160 2.08 -5.24 11.66
CA THR A 160 1.45 -4.11 10.95
C THR A 160 2.03 -2.76 11.39
N SER A 161 2.42 -2.61 12.65
CA SER A 161 3.13 -1.43 13.15
C SER A 161 4.52 -1.31 12.53
N GLY A 162 5.26 -2.42 12.43
CA GLY A 162 6.57 -2.47 11.78
C GLY A 162 6.49 -2.07 10.30
N ILE A 163 5.53 -2.62 9.56
CA ILE A 163 5.28 -2.23 8.16
C ILE A 163 4.91 -0.75 8.05
N SER A 164 4.01 -0.27 8.90
CA SER A 164 3.60 1.14 8.91
C SER A 164 4.78 2.08 9.12
N GLY A 165 5.65 1.76 10.09
CA GLY A 165 6.87 2.54 10.34
C GLY A 165 7.83 2.57 9.16
N VAL A 166 8.03 1.43 8.48
CA VAL A 166 8.87 1.36 7.28
C VAL A 166 8.31 2.20 6.13
N LEU A 167 7.00 2.11 5.87
CA LEU A 167 6.35 2.85 4.79
C LEU A 167 6.42 4.37 5.02
N ILE A 168 6.13 4.81 6.25
CA ILE A 168 6.13 6.24 6.60
C ILE A 168 7.56 6.79 6.57
N LEU A 169 8.53 6.06 7.12
CA LEU A 169 9.94 6.46 7.07
C LEU A 169 10.44 6.56 5.63
N TRP A 170 10.04 5.64 4.75
CA TRP A 170 10.41 5.69 3.34
C TRP A 170 9.88 6.95 2.67
N VAL A 171 8.63 7.34 2.95
CA VAL A 171 8.05 8.60 2.42
C VAL A 171 8.70 9.84 3.03
N GLU A 172 8.99 9.85 4.33
CA GLU A 172 9.75 10.93 4.99
C GLU A 172 11.15 11.12 4.38
N LYS A 173 11.79 10.03 3.95
CA LYS A 173 13.07 10.06 3.24
C LYS A 173 12.94 10.40 1.75
N GLY A 174 11.78 10.88 1.32
CA GLY A 174 11.54 11.28 -0.08
C GLY A 174 11.37 10.09 -1.03
N MET A 175 10.81 8.97 -0.53
CA MET A 175 10.63 7.72 -1.29
C MET A 175 11.97 7.14 -1.76
N ASN A 176 12.99 7.23 -0.91
CA ASN A 176 14.35 6.76 -1.12
C ASN A 176 14.86 5.99 0.13
N PRO A 177 15.64 4.90 0.00
CA PRO A 177 16.16 4.27 -1.22
C PRO A 177 15.11 3.52 -2.05
N GLU A 178 15.52 2.92 -3.17
CA GLU A 178 14.68 2.00 -3.95
C GLU A 178 14.12 0.90 -3.02
N THR A 179 12.82 0.60 -3.16
CA THR A 179 12.11 -0.28 -2.22
C THR A 179 12.74 -1.67 -2.11
N ARG A 180 13.35 -2.19 -3.19
CA ARG A 180 14.08 -3.47 -3.20
C ARG A 180 15.21 -3.52 -2.18
N VAL A 181 15.89 -2.40 -1.95
CA VAL A 181 16.96 -2.30 -0.94
C VAL A 181 16.38 -2.46 0.46
N ILE A 182 15.22 -1.84 0.70
CA ILE A 182 14.48 -1.95 1.97
C ILE A 182 13.97 -3.37 2.14
N GLU A 183 13.31 -3.94 1.13
CA GLU A 183 12.78 -5.31 1.13
C GLU A 183 13.88 -6.33 1.47
N LYS A 184 15.04 -6.25 0.80
CA LYS A 184 16.19 -7.13 1.07
C LYS A 184 16.72 -6.96 2.49
N SER A 185 16.78 -5.73 2.99
CA SER A 185 17.23 -5.43 4.35
C SER A 185 16.28 -6.00 5.40
N MET A 186 14.97 -5.83 5.20
CA MET A 186 13.93 -6.35 6.08
C MET A 186 13.93 -7.88 6.13
N ILE A 187 14.01 -8.55 4.97
CA ILE A 187 14.12 -10.02 4.91
C ILE A 187 15.35 -10.50 5.67
N LYS A 188 16.51 -9.84 5.49
CA LYS A 188 17.75 -10.19 6.21
C LYS A 188 17.58 -10.02 7.72
N MET A 189 16.93 -8.95 8.17
CA MET A 189 16.68 -8.71 9.60
C MET A 189 15.74 -9.75 10.20
N ILE A 190 14.66 -10.10 9.51
CA ILE A 190 13.69 -11.14 9.94
C ILE A 190 14.37 -12.51 10.01
N ASN A 191 15.14 -12.89 8.99
CA ASN A 191 15.82 -14.19 8.99
C ASN A 191 16.84 -14.28 10.14
N ARG A 192 17.56 -13.19 10.40
CA ARG A 192 18.53 -13.13 11.52
C ARG A 192 17.83 -13.22 12.88
N SER A 193 16.72 -12.51 13.09
CA SER A 193 15.99 -12.59 14.36
C SER A 193 15.42 -14.00 14.59
N GLN A 194 14.89 -14.64 13.55
CA GLN A 194 14.42 -16.03 13.61
C GLN A 194 15.55 -17.01 13.95
N GLN A 195 16.74 -16.84 13.37
CA GLN A 195 17.90 -17.68 13.68
C GLN A 195 18.36 -17.49 15.14
N GLN A 196 18.40 -16.25 15.64
CA GLN A 196 18.78 -15.99 17.03
C GLN A 196 17.77 -16.60 18.02
N MET A 197 16.47 -16.41 17.79
CA MET A 197 15.43 -17.01 18.63
C MET A 197 15.49 -18.55 18.64
N ALA A 198 15.77 -19.17 17.48
CA ALA A 198 15.90 -20.62 17.37
C ALA A 198 17.14 -21.19 18.10
N ASN A 199 18.17 -20.36 18.29
CA ASN A 199 19.38 -20.73 19.03
C ASN A 199 19.20 -20.56 20.55
N GLU A 200 18.43 -19.55 20.97
CA GLU A 200 18.19 -19.23 22.39
C GLU A 200 17.07 -20.07 23.01
N ILE A 201 16.11 -20.52 22.20
CA ILE A 201 14.99 -21.37 22.61
C ILE A 201 14.94 -22.61 21.69
N PRO A 202 15.71 -23.68 21.99
CA PRO A 202 15.85 -24.85 21.11
C PRO A 202 14.53 -25.55 20.76
N GLU A 203 13.52 -25.41 21.62
CA GLU A 203 12.17 -25.95 21.46
C GLU A 203 11.46 -25.44 20.18
N LEU A 204 11.84 -24.26 19.67
CA LEU A 204 11.35 -23.69 18.41
C LEU A 204 11.94 -24.36 17.15
N ASN A 205 13.00 -25.19 17.27
CA ASN A 205 13.52 -25.95 16.12
C ASN A 205 12.61 -27.11 15.72
N THR A 206 11.88 -27.68 16.68
CA THR A 206 10.85 -28.72 16.45
C THR A 206 9.69 -28.21 15.60
N PHE A 207 9.43 -26.89 15.63
CA PHE A 207 8.40 -26.22 14.84
C PHE A 207 8.73 -26.19 13.34
N LYS A 208 10.01 -26.04 12.96
CA LYS A 208 10.46 -25.99 11.56
C LYS A 208 10.32 -27.34 10.82
N GLN A 209 10.55 -28.46 11.50
CA GLN A 209 10.41 -29.79 10.90
C GLN A 209 8.96 -30.16 10.56
N LYS A 210 7.97 -29.60 11.28
CA LYS A 210 6.54 -29.90 11.05
C LYS A 210 5.88 -29.07 9.95
N ILE A 211 6.39 -27.87 9.64
CA ILE A 211 5.76 -26.93 8.69
C ILE A 211 6.38 -26.94 7.28
N GLY A 212 7.30 -27.86 6.96
CA GLY A 212 7.78 -28.08 5.59
C GLY A 212 8.48 -26.88 4.93
N LEU A 213 8.93 -25.88 5.72
CA LEU A 213 9.77 -24.78 5.23
C LEU A 213 11.25 -25.16 5.23
N ASP A 214 11.56 -26.36 4.77
CA ASP A 214 12.92 -26.73 4.45
C ASP A 214 13.23 -26.17 3.04
N SER A 215 13.76 -24.95 3.00
CA SER A 215 14.30 -24.36 1.77
C SER A 215 15.70 -24.91 1.43
N SER A 216 15.98 -26.15 1.83
CA SER A 216 17.22 -26.86 1.50
C SER A 216 16.97 -28.18 0.75
N SER A 217 16.13 -28.18 -0.28
CA SER A 217 16.22 -29.18 -1.35
C SER A 217 15.60 -28.73 -2.68
N LYS A 218 16.39 -28.03 -3.49
CA LYS A 218 16.50 -28.19 -4.97
C LYS A 218 17.38 -27.07 -5.55
N GLN A 219 18.68 -27.18 -5.30
CA GLN A 219 19.69 -26.83 -6.29
C GLN A 219 20.48 -28.11 -6.58
N LYS A 220 20.06 -28.80 -7.64
CA LYS A 220 20.91 -29.58 -8.52
C LYS A 220 20.57 -29.14 -9.93
#